data_AF-A0A0F8XWX7-F1
#
_entry.id   AF-A0A0F8XWX7-F1
#
_cell.length_a   1.000
_cell.length_b   1.000
_cell.length_c   1.000
_cell.angle_alpha   90.00
_cell.angle_beta   90.00
_cell.angle_gamma   90.00
#
_symmetry.space_group_name_H-M   'P 1'
#
loop_
_entity.id
_entity.type
_entity.pdbx_description
1 polymer ?
#
loop_
_entity_poly.entity_id
_entity_poly.type
_entity_poly.pdbx_seq_one_letter_code
_entity_poly.pdbx_strand_id
1 'polypeptide(L)' 'MARTTKDDWKAWNEERKRFARRETQGFSGDIKALEQHIRTLREICPKDTAGYPHTKALWVLNQLQQRVDEAKKYLACIVS' A
#
# COMPACT_ATOMS: atom_id res chain seq x y z
N MET A 1 20.67 28.04 3.43
CA MET A 1 20.14 26.67 3.53
C MET A 1 20.78 26.01 4.74
N ALA A 2 19.99 25.56 5.71
CA ALA A 2 20.52 24.86 6.88
C ALA A 2 21.23 23.57 6.42
N ARG A 3 22.48 23.38 6.84
CA ARG A 3 23.25 22.18 6.51
C ARG A 3 22.73 21.05 7.39
N THR A 4 22.14 20.02 6.77
CA THR A 4 21.73 18.80 7.48
C THR A 4 22.94 18.22 8.21
N THR A 5 22.81 18.03 9.52
CA THR A 5 23.89 17.57 10.38
C THR A 5 23.91 16.04 10.49
N LYS A 6 25.01 15.49 11.01
CA LYS A 6 25.12 14.05 11.29
C LYS A 6 24.06 13.59 12.30
N ASP A 7 23.67 14.46 13.23
CA ASP A 7 22.67 14.18 14.25
C ASP A 7 21.26 14.14 13.66
N ASP A 8 20.95 14.99 12.67
CA ASP A 8 19.69 14.94 11.93
C ASP A 8 19.52 13.60 11.21
N TRP A 9 20.59 13.11 10.58
CA TRP A 9 20.61 11.78 9.95
C TRP A 9 20.47 10.63 10.95
N LYS A 10 21.07 10.76 12.13
CA LYS A 10 20.95 9.76 13.19
C LYS A 10 19.52 9.70 13.73
N ALA A 11 18.90 10.85 14.00
CA ALA A 11 17.52 10.93 14.47
C ALA A 11 16.54 10.36 13.44
N TRP A 12 16.72 10.70 12.17
CA TRP A 12 15.93 10.15 11.07
C TRP A 12 16.02 8.62 10.98
N ASN A 13 17.24 8.07 11.06
CA ASN A 13 17.43 6.62 10.93
C ASN A 13 16.86 5.84 12.13
N GLU A 14 16.95 6.38 13.35
CA GLU A 14 16.35 5.74 14.52
C GLU A 14 14.82 5.74 14.47
N GLU A 15 14.20 6.83 14.00
CA GLU A 15 12.75 6.85 13.78
C GLU A 15 12.32 5.88 12.69
N ARG A 16 13.07 5.79 11.58
CA ARG A 16 12.84 4.79 10.51
C ARG A 16 12.83 3.37 11.06
N LYS A 17 13.80 3.01 11.91
CA LYS A 17 13.87 1.68 12.56
C LYS A 17 12.71 1.44 13.52
N ARG A 18 12.28 2.45 14.28
CA ARG A 18 11.12 2.35 15.19
C ARG A 18 9.84 2.09 14.41
N PHE A 19 9.64 2.80 13.31
CA PHE A 19 8.51 2.59 12.43
C PHE A 19 8.53 1.19 11.82
N ALA A 20 9.66 0.74 11.27
CA ALA A 20 9.82 -0.62 10.74
C ALA A 20 9.50 -1.73 11.77
N ARG A 21 9.72 -1.49 13.06
CA ARG A 21 9.35 -2.42 14.15
C ARG A 21 7.86 -2.39 14.50
N ARG A 22 7.15 -1.28 14.28
CA ARG A 22 5.69 -1.20 14.45
C ARG A 22 4.95 -1.79 13.25
N GLU A 23 5.54 -1.70 12.07
CA GLU A 23 5.04 -2.27 10.81
C GLU A 23 4.81 -3.78 10.85
N THR A 24 5.65 -4.51 11.57
CA THR A 24 5.47 -5.95 11.79
C THR A 24 4.23 -6.29 12.60
N GLN A 25 3.56 -5.29 13.22
CA GLN A 25 2.41 -5.47 14.09
C GLN A 25 1.06 -5.06 13.46
N GLY A 26 1.02 -4.26 12.38
CA GLY A 26 -0.27 -3.70 11.89
C GLY A 26 -0.36 -3.45 10.39
N PHE A 27 0.38 -2.48 9.87
CA PHE A 27 0.15 -1.95 8.51
C PHE A 27 0.48 -2.96 7.40
N SER A 28 1.45 -3.85 7.59
CA SER A 28 1.66 -5.00 6.69
C SER A 28 0.45 -5.95 6.64
N GLY A 29 -0.25 -6.13 7.78
CA GLY A 29 -1.49 -6.89 7.87
C GLY A 29 -2.65 -6.18 7.17
N ASP A 30 -2.76 -4.86 7.33
CA ASP A 30 -3.79 -4.04 6.67
C ASP A 30 -3.65 -4.09 5.14
N ILE A 31 -2.42 -3.98 4.62
CA ILE A 31 -2.12 -4.14 3.19
C ILE A 31 -2.62 -5.50 2.68
N LYS A 32 -2.33 -6.57 3.41
CA LYS A 32 -2.76 -7.93 3.03
C LYS A 32 -4.29 -8.06 3.05
N ALA A 33 -4.96 -7.47 4.04
CA ALA A 33 -6.42 -7.47 4.13
C ALA A 33 -7.04 -6.71 2.95
N LEU A 34 -6.46 -5.56 2.56
CA LEU A 34 -6.88 -4.79 1.39
C LEU A 34 -6.70 -5.56 0.08
N GLU A 35 -5.58 -6.25 -0.11
CA GLU A 35 -5.37 -7.11 -1.29
C GLU A 35 -6.44 -8.21 -1.39
N GLN A 36 -6.76 -8.86 -0.26
CA GLN A 36 -7.78 -9.89 -0.23
C GLN A 36 -9.17 -9.32 -0.53
N HIS A 37 -9.50 -8.14 0.00
CA HIS A 37 -10.77 -7.49 -0.29
C HIS A 37 -10.89 -7.09 -1.78
N ILE A 38 -9.84 -6.51 -2.38
CA ILE A 38 -9.82 -6.19 -3.82
C ILE A 38 -10.02 -7.44 -4.67
N ARG A 39 -9.40 -8.57 -4.28
CA ARG A 39 -9.61 -9.85 -4.95
C ARG A 39 -11.07 -10.29 -4.89
N THR A 40 -11.70 -10.25 -3.72
CA THR A 40 -13.12 -10.57 -3.59
C THR A 40 -13.99 -9.65 -4.45
N LEU A 41 -13.71 -8.35 -4.48
CA LEU A 41 -14.43 -7.39 -5.32
C LEU A 41 -14.26 -7.67 -6.83
N ARG A 42 -13.10 -8.19 -7.25
CA ARG A 42 -12.87 -8.64 -8.64
C ARG A 42 -13.69 -9.87 -8.98
N GLU A 43 -13.83 -10.81 -8.05
CA GLU A 43 -14.64 -12.03 -8.22
C GLU A 43 -16.13 -11.71 -8.37
N ILE A 44 -16.64 -10.74 -7.60
CA ILE A 44 -18.05 -10.30 -7.66
C ILE A 44 -18.29 -9.10 -8.58
N CYS A 45 -17.29 -8.72 -9.40
CA CYS A 45 -17.37 -7.54 -10.25
C CYS A 45 -18.57 -7.66 -11.20
N PRO A 46 -19.50 -6.67 -11.23
CA PRO A 46 -20.68 -6.74 -12.07
C PRO A 46 -20.27 -6.85 -13.53
N LYS A 47 -20.94 -7.74 -14.26
CA LYS A 47 -20.73 -7.93 -15.70
C LYS A 47 -21.79 -7.13 -16.47
N ASP A 48 -21.42 -6.64 -17.64
CA ASP A 48 -22.36 -6.05 -18.58
C ASP A 48 -23.24 -7.13 -19.25
N THR A 49 -24.16 -6.70 -20.11
CA THR A 49 -25.06 -7.59 -20.86
C THR A 49 -24.33 -8.57 -21.79
N ALA A 50 -23.06 -8.30 -22.13
CA ALA A 50 -22.20 -9.17 -22.92
C ALA A 50 -21.30 -10.06 -22.06
N GLY A 51 -21.40 -10.00 -20.72
CA GLY A 51 -20.62 -10.80 -19.79
C GLY A 51 -19.23 -10.26 -19.47
N TYR A 52 -18.87 -9.07 -19.96
CA TYR A 52 -17.60 -8.41 -19.66
C TYR A 52 -17.67 -7.65 -18.33
N PRO A 53 -16.57 -7.57 -17.56
CA PRO A 53 -16.54 -6.74 -16.35
C PRO A 53 -16.94 -5.30 -16.66
N HIS A 54 -17.88 -4.76 -15.89
CA HIS A 54 -18.39 -3.41 -16.07
C HIS A 54 -17.24 -2.40 -15.96
N THR A 55 -17.03 -1.60 -17.01
CA THR A 55 -15.84 -0.74 -17.18
C THR A 55 -15.56 0.16 -15.98
N LYS A 56 -16.61 0.75 -15.39
CA LYS A 56 -16.47 1.60 -14.19
C LYS A 56 -16.01 0.82 -12.96
N ALA A 57 -16.53 -0.38 -12.74
CA ALA A 57 -16.14 -1.21 -11.60
C ALA A 57 -14.69 -1.68 -11.75
N LEU A 58 -14.31 -2.10 -12.96
CA LEU A 58 -12.92 -2.45 -13.28
C LEU A 58 -11.96 -1.27 -13.09
N TRP A 59 -12.35 -0.06 -13.51
CA TRP A 59 -11.55 1.15 -13.32
C TRP A 59 -11.30 1.43 -11.83
N VAL A 60 -12.35 1.37 -10.99
CA VAL A 60 -12.22 1.54 -9.53
C VAL A 60 -11.29 0.47 -8.94
N LEU A 61 -11.45 -0.80 -9.34
CA LEU A 61 -10.61 -1.90 -8.84
C LEU A 61 -9.14 -1.76 -9.23
N ASN A 62 -8.86 -1.21 -10.40
CA ASN A 62 -7.49 -0.92 -10.83
C ASN A 62 -6.89 0.24 -10.03
N GLN A 63 -7.66 1.29 -9.75
CA GLN A 63 -7.21 2.38 -8.89
C GLN A 63 -6.91 1.92 -7.46
N LEU A 64 -7.77 1.08 -6.88
CA LEU A 64 -7.54 0.49 -5.56
C LEU A 64 -6.27 -0.37 -5.52
N GLN A 65 -6.06 -1.21 -6.55
CA GLN A 65 -4.84 -2.01 -6.65
C GLN A 65 -3.58 -1.13 -6.74
N GLN A 66 -3.62 -0.07 -7.53
CA GLN A 66 -2.49 0.87 -7.65
C GLN A 66 -2.12 1.51 -6.31
N ARG A 67 -3.11 1.92 -5.51
CA ARG A 67 -2.88 2.50 -4.17
C ARG A 67 -2.27 1.49 -3.20
N VAL A 68 -2.70 0.24 -3.27
CA VAL A 68 -2.10 -0.85 -2.46
C VAL A 68 -0.65 -1.10 -2.90
N ASP A 69 -0.36 -1.09 -4.19
CA ASP A 69 1.00 -1.25 -4.71
C ASP A 69 1.92 -0.09 -4.29
N GLU A 70 1.41 1.15 -4.26
CA GLU A 70 2.11 2.32 -3.71
C GLU A 70 2.42 2.15 -2.22
N ALA A 71 1.45 1.70 -1.42
CA ALA A 71 1.65 1.42 0.01
C ALA A 71 2.70 0.32 0.25
N LYS A 72 2.71 -0.73 -0.58
CA LYS A 72 3.72 -1.79 -0.54
C LYS A 72 5.12 -1.28 -0.85
N LYS A 73 5.27 -0.41 -1.86
CA LYS A 73 6.55 0.22 -2.19
C LYS A 73 7.06 1.10 -1.05
N TYR A 74 6.18 1.90 -0.45
CA TYR A 74 6.52 2.71 0.73
C TYR A 74 7.01 1.83 1.88
N LEU A 75 6.30 0.75 2.17
CA LEU A 75 6.69 -0.20 3.21
C LEU A 75 8.05 -0.83 2.91
N ALA A 76 8.28 -1.27 1.68
CA ALA A 76 9.57 -1.82 1.27
C ALA A 76 10.71 -0.83 1.50
N CYS A 77 10.55 0.45 1.15
CA CYS A 77 11.55 1.49 1.40
C CYS A 77 11.88 1.71 2.88
N ILE A 78 10.94 1.46 3.79
CA ILE A 78 11.16 1.65 5.23
C ILE A 78 11.82 0.43 5.87
N VAL A 79 11.46 -0.77 5.41
CA VAL A 79 11.99 -2.03 5.93
C VAL A 79 13.38 -2.37 5.35
N SER A 80 13.72 -1.85 4.16
CA SER A 80 15.04 -2.00 3.51
C SER A 80 16.16 -1.30 4.27
#